data_AF-A0A958FK79-F1
#
_entry.id   AF-A0A958FK79-F1
#
_cell.length_a   1.000
_cell.length_b   1.000
_cell.length_c   1.000
_cell.angle_alpha   90.00
_cell.angle_beta   90.00
_cell.angle_gamma   90.00
#
_symmetry.space_group_name_H-M   'P 1'
#
loop_
_entity.id
_entity.type
_entity.pdbx_description
1 polymer ?
#
loop_
_entity_poly.entity_id
_entity_poly.type
_entity_poly.pdbx_seq_one_letter_code
_entity_poly.pdbx_strand_id
1 'polypeptide(L)'
;MEEQNNNGREAILSAANALRWEVGNDLHTSVVETIYQDAARIAERAVVSEEKPKRFDWDRTLDRLLTHRMTGFPIMLLVLTVVFWLTISGANMPSALIAELLIGII
;
A
#
# COMPACT_ATOMS: atom_id res chain seq x y z
N MET A 1 -4.12 -39.64 -50.03
CA MET A 1 -4.83 -38.87 -48.99
C MET A 1 -3.95 -37.74 -48.41
N GLU A 2 -2.61 -37.87 -48.40
CA GLU A 2 -1.69 -36.81 -47.96
C GLU A 2 -1.56 -35.60 -48.93
N GLU A 3 -1.59 -35.81 -50.24
CA GLU A 3 -1.47 -34.70 -51.23
C GLU A 3 -2.59 -33.66 -51.13
N GLN A 4 -3.85 -34.06 -50.91
CA GLN A 4 -4.95 -33.10 -50.74
C GLN A 4 -4.81 -32.24 -49.48
N ASN A 5 -4.23 -32.81 -48.42
CA ASN A 5 -3.99 -32.10 -47.17
C ASN A 5 -2.88 -31.05 -47.30
N ASN A 6 -1.85 -31.34 -48.10
CA ASN A 6 -0.76 -30.41 -48.34
C ASN A 6 -1.22 -29.19 -49.16
N ASN A 7 -2.01 -29.42 -50.21
CA ASN A 7 -2.59 -28.36 -51.03
C ASN A 7 -3.50 -27.42 -50.22
N GLY A 8 -4.29 -27.97 -49.30
CA GLY A 8 -5.15 -27.16 -48.41
C GLY A 8 -4.33 -26.27 -47.46
N ARG A 9 -3.25 -26.80 -46.89
CA ARG A 9 -2.35 -26.02 -46.01
C ARG A 9 -1.62 -24.93 -46.77
N GLU A 10 -1.10 -25.23 -47.96
CA GLU A 10 -0.43 -24.26 -48.82
C GLU A 10 -1.38 -23.14 -49.28
N ALA A 11 -2.65 -23.46 -49.57
CA ALA A 11 -3.67 -22.47 -49.87
C ALA A 11 -3.96 -21.54 -48.68
N ILE A 12 -4.05 -22.08 -47.46
CA ILE A 12 -4.24 -21.26 -46.24
C ILE A 12 -3.01 -20.37 -45.99
N LEU A 13 -1.81 -20.90 -46.14
CA LEU A 13 -0.56 -20.16 -45.93
C LEU A 13 -0.38 -19.05 -46.97
N SER A 14 -0.70 -19.31 -48.23
CA SER A 14 -0.63 -18.30 -49.30
C SER A 14 -1.66 -17.18 -49.11
N ALA A 15 -2.89 -17.51 -48.72
CA ALA A 15 -3.91 -16.53 -48.38
C ALA A 15 -3.50 -15.68 -47.16
N ALA A 16 -2.98 -16.30 -46.10
CA ALA A 16 -2.49 -15.60 -44.91
C ALA A 16 -1.32 -14.65 -45.23
N ASN A 17 -0.40 -15.07 -46.11
CA ASN A 17 0.74 -14.23 -46.51
C ASN A 17 0.31 -13.06 -47.42
N ALA A 18 -0.71 -13.25 -48.25
CA ALA A 18 -1.30 -12.17 -49.04
C ALA A 18 -1.98 -11.12 -48.14
N LEU A 19 -2.82 -11.56 -47.19
CA LEU A 19 -3.46 -10.65 -46.22
C LEU A 19 -2.44 -9.96 -45.30
N ARG A 20 -1.34 -10.63 -44.95
CA ARG A 20 -0.26 -10.01 -44.15
C ARG A 20 0.28 -8.73 -44.78
N TRP A 21 0.42 -8.69 -46.11
CA TRP A 21 0.91 -7.50 -46.80
C TRP A 21 -0.13 -6.37 -46.87
N GLU A 22 -1.42 -6.71 -46.89
CA GLU A 22 -2.52 -5.75 -46.89
C GLU A 22 -2.73 -5.09 -45.52
N VAL A 23 -2.46 -5.85 -44.45
CA VAL A 23 -2.74 -5.45 -43.07
C VAL A 23 -1.57 -4.68 -42.42
N GLY A 24 -0.38 -4.73 -43.04
CA GLY A 24 0.73 -3.82 -42.75
C GLY A 24 1.27 -3.87 -41.31
N ASN A 25 2.20 -2.97 -41.02
CA ASN A 25 2.81 -2.84 -39.68
C ASN A 25 1.86 -2.21 -38.65
N ASP A 26 0.71 -1.71 -39.12
CA ASP A 26 -0.27 -0.95 -38.32
C ASP A 26 -1.13 -1.88 -37.45
N LEU A 27 -1.44 -3.10 -37.90
CA LEU A 27 -2.16 -4.08 -37.09
C LEU A 27 -1.40 -4.44 -35.82
N HIS A 28 -0.10 -4.73 -35.95
CA HIS A 28 0.74 -5.03 -34.79
C HIS A 28 0.70 -3.88 -33.78
N THR A 29 0.82 -2.64 -34.28
CA THR A 29 0.77 -1.44 -33.45
C THR A 29 -0.58 -1.27 -32.76
N SER A 30 -1.69 -1.43 -33.48
CA SER A 30 -3.05 -1.31 -32.94
C SER A 30 -3.38 -2.39 -31.91
N VAL A 31 -2.92 -3.63 -32.13
CA VAL A 31 -3.09 -4.73 -31.17
C VAL A 31 -2.31 -4.44 -29.89
N VAL A 32 -1.04 -4.02 -30.00
CA VAL A 32 -0.22 -3.66 -28.84
C VAL A 32 -0.82 -2.47 -28.08
N GLU A 33 -1.30 -1.45 -28.79
CA GLU A 33 -1.96 -0.30 -28.20
C GLU A 33 -3.20 -0.71 -27.39
N THR A 34 -4.06 -1.55 -27.98
CA THR A 34 -5.29 -2.01 -27.32
C THR A 34 -4.97 -2.80 -26.04
N ILE A 35 -3.96 -3.68 -26.10
CA ILE A 35 -3.48 -4.43 -24.93
C ILE A 35 -2.99 -3.48 -23.83
N TYR A 36 -2.21 -2.46 -24.19
CA TYR A 36 -1.72 -1.47 -23.22
C TYR A 36 -2.84 -0.63 -22.61
N GLN A 37 -3.82 -0.22 -23.41
CA GLN A 37 -4.98 0.54 -22.93
C GLN A 37 -5.82 -0.28 -21.95
N ASP A 38 -6.06 -1.56 -22.25
CA ASP A 38 -6.80 -2.45 -21.36
C ASP A 38 -6.03 -2.74 -20.08
N ALA A 39 -4.72 -2.99 -20.17
CA ALA A 39 -3.86 -3.16 -19.00
C ALA A 39 -3.85 -1.90 -18.10
N ALA A 40 -3.75 -0.71 -18.69
CA ALA A 40 -3.81 0.56 -17.96
C ALA A 40 -5.16 0.76 -17.28
N ARG A 41 -6.28 0.45 -17.97
CA ARG A 41 -7.63 0.53 -17.40
C ARG A 41 -7.82 -0.43 -16.23
N ILE A 42 -7.30 -1.65 -16.33
CA ILE A 42 -7.34 -2.63 -15.24
C ILE A 42 -6.48 -2.16 -14.08
N ALA A 43 -5.26 -1.67 -14.35
CA ALA A 43 -4.36 -1.14 -13.33
C ALA A 43 -4.98 0.05 -12.60
N GLU A 44 -5.59 1.00 -13.32
CA GLU A 44 -6.28 2.15 -12.72
C GLU A 44 -7.45 1.73 -11.83
N ARG A 45 -8.22 0.70 -12.22
CA ARG A 45 -9.32 0.16 -11.41
C ARG A 45 -8.84 -0.66 -10.22
N ALA A 46 -7.74 -1.40 -10.38
CA ALA A 46 -7.20 -2.29 -9.35
C ALA A 46 -6.33 -1.53 -8.33
N VAL A 47 -5.69 -0.46 -8.77
CA VAL A 47 -5.03 0.50 -7.89
C VAL A 47 -6.13 1.30 -7.23
N VAL A 48 -6.41 0.95 -5.98
CA VAL A 48 -7.09 1.85 -5.06
C VAL A 48 -6.17 3.06 -4.90
N SER A 49 -6.33 4.07 -5.75
CA SER A 49 -5.71 5.37 -5.52
C SER A 49 -6.20 5.82 -4.16
N GLU A 50 -5.29 6.14 -3.24
CA GLU A 50 -5.61 6.78 -1.97
C GLU A 50 -6.06 8.24 -2.19
N GLU A 51 -6.95 8.48 -3.15
CA GLU A 51 -7.81 9.65 -3.16
C GLU A 51 -8.98 9.47 -2.16
N LYS A 52 -8.70 8.82 -1.03
CA LYS A 52 -9.63 8.81 0.09
C LYS A 52 -9.62 10.20 0.73
N PRO A 53 -10.78 10.81 0.99
CA PRO A 53 -10.84 12.11 1.65
C PRO A 53 -10.27 12.01 3.07
N LYS A 54 -9.17 12.73 3.31
CA LYS A 54 -8.81 13.39 4.59
C LYS A 54 -8.95 12.55 5.88
N ARG A 55 -8.58 11.28 5.89
CA ARG A 55 -8.32 10.54 7.16
C ARG A 55 -6.84 10.25 7.42
N PHE A 56 -5.98 10.44 6.42
CA PHE A 56 -4.54 10.15 6.51
C PHE A 56 -3.65 11.32 6.95
N ASP A 57 -4.23 12.49 7.25
CA ASP A 57 -3.42 13.63 7.68
C ASP A 57 -3.09 13.57 9.18
N TRP A 58 -3.91 12.95 10.03
CA TRP A 58 -3.65 12.91 11.48
C TRP A 58 -2.44 12.06 11.84
N ASP A 59 -2.35 10.82 11.33
CA ASP A 59 -1.18 9.97 11.57
C ASP A 59 0.09 10.62 11.01
N ARG A 60 0.02 11.18 9.80
CA ARG A 60 1.18 11.81 9.15
C ARG A 60 1.63 13.11 9.81
N THR A 61 0.68 13.90 10.33
CA THR A 61 1.00 15.13 11.08
C THR A 61 1.49 14.82 12.49
N LEU A 62 0.95 13.80 13.14
CA LEU A 62 1.41 13.33 14.44
C LEU A 62 2.81 12.75 14.36
N ASP A 63 3.09 11.89 13.37
CA ASP A 63 4.44 11.38 13.10
C ASP A 63 5.41 12.51 12.80
N ARG A 64 4.99 13.52 12.03
CA ARG A 64 5.83 14.69 11.77
C ARG A 64 6.08 15.49 13.04
N LEU A 65 5.09 15.66 13.90
CA LEU A 65 5.23 16.41 15.16
C LEU A 65 6.15 15.68 16.15
N LEU A 66 6.04 14.35 16.23
CA LEU A 66 6.83 13.49 17.10
C LEU A 66 8.27 13.30 16.58
N THR A 67 8.46 13.20 15.27
CA THR A 67 9.77 12.90 14.66
C THR A 67 10.55 14.15 14.26
N HIS A 68 9.93 15.34 14.33
CA HIS A 68 10.63 16.58 13.99
C HIS A 68 11.62 16.97 15.09
N ARG A 69 12.88 17.19 14.69
CA ARG A 69 14.06 17.37 15.56
C ARG A 69 13.89 18.41 16.68
N MET A 70 13.05 19.43 16.48
CA MET A 70 12.81 20.48 17.48
C MET A 70 11.58 20.26 18.35
N THR A 71 10.54 19.57 17.88
CA THR A 71 9.27 19.37 18.62
C THR A 71 9.21 18.00 19.30
N GLY A 72 9.92 17.01 18.76
CA GLY A 72 10.03 15.67 19.35
C GLY A 72 10.74 15.69 20.70
N PHE A 73 11.80 16.48 20.86
CA PHE A 73 12.55 16.56 22.13
C PHE A 73 11.69 17.10 23.30
N PRO A 74 10.97 18.24 23.16
CA PRO A 74 10.01 18.70 24.18
C PRO A 74 8.91 17.68 24.50
N ILE A 75 8.34 17.02 23.49
CA ILE A 75 7.26 16.04 23.69
C ILE A 75 7.76 14.83 24.45
N MET A 76 8.95 14.32 24.10
CA MET A 76 9.57 13.20 24.81
C MET A 76 9.82 13.54 26.29
N LEU A 77 10.28 14.77 26.59
CA LEU A 77 10.48 15.24 27.96
C LEU A 77 9.16 15.34 28.74
N LEU A 78 8.10 15.83 28.09
CA LEU A 78 6.77 15.96 28.69
C LEU A 78 6.23 14.57 29.08
N VAL A 79 6.28 13.61 28.16
CA VAL A 79 5.86 12.23 28.41
C VAL A 79 6.67 11.62 29.56
N LEU A 80 7.98 11.80 29.56
CA LEU A 80 8.85 11.33 30.66
C LEU A 80 8.45 11.95 32.01
N THR A 81 8.16 13.25 32.03
CA THR A 81 7.73 13.96 33.25
C THR A 81 6.40 13.42 33.78
N VAL A 82 5.45 13.13 32.89
CA VAL A 82 4.15 12.54 33.24
C VAL A 82 4.34 11.14 33.84
N VAL A 83 5.16 10.29 33.21
CA VAL A 83 5.45 8.94 33.71
C VAL A 83 6.15 8.98 35.07
N PHE A 84 7.12 9.88 35.23
CA PHE A 84 7.85 10.04 36.49
C PHE A 84 6.95 10.57 37.61
N TRP A 85 6.09 11.55 37.31
CA TRP A 85 5.08 12.04 38.25
C TRP A 85 4.11 10.93 38.65
N LEU A 86 3.61 10.16 37.68
CA LEU A 86 2.72 9.05 37.94
C LEU A 86 3.40 7.97 38.80
N THR A 87 4.70 7.76 38.64
CA THR A 87 5.46 6.80 39.45
C THR A 87 5.67 7.32 40.88
N ILE A 88 5.99 8.60 41.07
CA ILE A 88 6.16 9.20 42.41
C ILE A 88 4.82 9.26 43.15
N SER A 89 3.79 9.86 42.53
CA SER A 89 2.46 9.95 43.12
C SER A 89 1.80 8.59 43.25
N GLY A 90 2.03 7.70 42.29
CA GLY A 90 1.54 6.33 42.29
C GLY A 90 2.24 5.44 43.30
N ALA A 91 3.45 5.76 43.76
CA ALA A 91 4.10 5.06 44.89
C ALA A 91 3.55 5.50 46.26
N ASN A 92 2.94 6.68 46.33
CA ASN A 92 2.34 7.20 47.57
C ASN A 92 1.05 6.47 47.97
N MET A 93 0.39 5.83 47.01
CA MET A 93 -0.83 5.02 47.22
C MET A 93 -0.54 3.59 47.74
N PRO A 94 0.37 2.78 47.17
CA PRO A 94 0.70 1.45 47.66
C PRO A 94 1.48 1.46 48.97
N SER A 95 2.30 2.48 49.25
CA SER A 95 3.00 2.58 50.54
C SER A 95 2.00 2.77 51.69
N ALA A 96 0.95 3.58 51.47
CA ALA A 96 -0.12 3.74 52.45
C ALA A 96 -0.90 2.44 52.66
N LEU A 97 -1.21 1.70 51.58
CA LEU A 97 -1.90 0.41 51.66
C LEU A 97 -1.09 -0.65 52.40
N ILE A 98 0.23 -0.74 52.15
CA ILE A 98 1.10 -1.68 52.87
C ILE A 98 1.28 -1.24 54.33
N ALA A 99 1.45 0.06 54.60
CA ALA A 99 1.57 0.57 55.95
C ALA A 99 0.30 0.30 56.76
N GLU A 100 -0.89 0.52 56.19
CA GLU A 100 -2.17 0.23 56.83
C GLU A 100 -2.38 -1.29 57.01
N LEU A 101 -1.99 -2.11 56.04
CA LEU A 101 -2.08 -3.58 56.15
C LEU A 101 -1.11 -4.16 57.20
N LEU A 102 0.10 -3.62 57.33
CA LEU A 102 1.12 -4.16 58.22
C LEU A 102 1.05 -3.58 59.65
N ILE A 103 0.67 -2.30 59.78
CA ILE A 103 0.63 -1.59 61.06
C ILE A 103 -0.80 -1.49 61.60
N GLY A 104 -1.82 -1.43 60.73
CA GLY A 104 -3.23 -1.36 61.15
C GLY A 104 -3.87 -2.71 61.49
N ILE A 105 -3.22 -3.82 61.14
CA ILE A 105 -3.67 -5.19 61.46
C ILE A 105 -2.95 -5.79 62.69
N ILE A 106 -1.96 -5.08 63.23
CA ILE A 106 -1.22 -5.41 64.46
C ILE A 106 -1.72 -4.56 65.63
#